data_AF-A0A7S1PE41-F1
#
_entry.id   AF-A0A7S1PE41-F1
#
_cell.length_a   1.000
_cell.length_b   1.000
_cell.length_c   1.000
_cell.angle_alpha   90.00
_cell.angle_beta   90.00
_cell.angle_gamma   90.00
#
_symmetry.space_group_name_H-M   'P 1'
#
loop_
_entity.id
_entity.type
_entity.pdbx_description
1 polymer ?
#
loop_
_entity_poly.entity_id
_entity_poly.type
_entity_poly.pdbx_seq_one_letter_code
_entity_poly.pdbx_strand_id
1 'polypeptide(L)'
;KTWHEEEGPPEELGGHIDFVVALGGDGTMLWASHLMTNVVPPVVGFSMGSLGYLTQFEVSEMKVVLRRMVHFGFSICLRCRLKVMLVDSHDVIKHESNAINDCVVDRGPGSFLTNL
;
A
#
# COMPACT_ATOMS: atom_id res chain seq x y z
N LYS A 1 6.44 -9.36 -14.41
CA LYS A 1 7.76 -9.09 -13.79
C LYS A 1 7.55 -9.10 -12.29
N THR A 2 8.33 -9.86 -11.52
CA THR A 2 8.22 -9.89 -10.05
C THR A 2 9.19 -8.84 -9.52
N TRP A 3 8.71 -7.91 -8.68
CA TRP A 3 9.51 -6.82 -8.14
C TRP A 3 10.05 -7.22 -6.77
N HIS A 4 11.36 -7.09 -6.59
CA HIS A 4 12.02 -7.24 -5.28
C HIS A 4 12.23 -5.85 -4.67
N GLU A 5 12.21 -5.75 -3.33
CA GLU A 5 12.36 -4.48 -2.60
C GLU A 5 13.59 -3.66 -3.04
N GLU A 6 14.66 -4.32 -3.47
CA GLU A 6 15.92 -3.70 -3.89
C GLU A 6 15.86 -2.99 -5.26
N GLU A 7 14.94 -3.40 -6.15
CA GLU A 7 14.81 -2.79 -7.48
C GLU A 7 13.73 -1.70 -7.50
N GLY A 8 12.76 -1.78 -6.58
CA GLY A 8 11.57 -0.93 -6.60
C GLY A 8 10.74 -1.10 -7.88
N PRO A 9 9.46 -0.71 -7.87
CA PRO A 9 8.72 -0.56 -9.10
C PRO A 9 9.24 0.68 -9.87
N PRO A 10 9.23 0.68 -11.21
CA PRO A 10 9.59 1.86 -12.00
C PRO A 10 8.75 3.07 -11.57
N GLU A 11 9.36 4.27 -11.57
CA GLU A 11 8.71 5.53 -11.15
C GLU A 11 7.37 5.80 -11.84
N GLU A 12 7.14 5.18 -13.01
CA GLU A 12 5.94 5.34 -13.83
C GLU A 12 4.92 4.19 -13.74
N LEU A 13 4.99 3.33 -12.72
CA LEU A 13 4.05 2.19 -12.62
C LEU A 13 2.57 2.63 -12.58
N GLY A 14 2.30 3.78 -11.94
CA GLY A 14 0.95 4.34 -11.82
C GLY A 14 0.33 4.82 -13.15
N GLY A 15 1.13 5.05 -14.20
CA GLY A 15 0.64 5.47 -15.51
C GLY A 15 0.20 4.33 -16.44
N HIS A 16 0.54 3.09 -16.08
CA HIS A 16 0.29 1.90 -16.91
C HIS A 16 -0.65 0.89 -16.28
N ILE A 17 -1.10 1.12 -15.05
CA ILE A 17 -1.94 0.20 -14.30
C ILE A 17 -3.30 0.84 -14.05
N ASP A 18 -4.32 0.26 -14.65
CA ASP A 18 -5.71 0.69 -14.44
C ASP A 18 -6.33 0.08 -13.18
N PHE A 19 -5.81 -1.05 -12.71
CA PHE A 19 -6.42 -1.85 -11.65
C PHE A 19 -5.43 -2.79 -10.96
N VAL A 20 -5.54 -2.95 -9.64
CA VAL A 20 -4.69 -3.85 -8.85
C VAL A 20 -5.54 -4.89 -8.13
N VAL A 21 -5.16 -6.17 -8.26
CA VAL A 21 -5.73 -7.28 -7.50
C VAL A 21 -4.69 -7.77 -6.49
N ALA A 22 -4.99 -7.62 -5.20
CA ALA A 22 -4.17 -8.13 -4.10
C ALA A 22 -4.74 -9.46 -3.60
N LEU A 23 -3.91 -10.51 -3.61
CA LEU A 23 -4.25 -11.84 -3.09
C LEU A 23 -3.44 -12.09 -1.81
N GLY A 24 -4.09 -12.13 -0.66
CA GLY A 24 -3.41 -12.27 0.62
C GLY A 24 -4.11 -11.55 1.76
N GLY A 25 -3.36 -11.04 2.71
CA GLY A 25 -3.90 -10.31 3.87
C GLY A 25 -3.74 -8.80 3.74
N ASP A 26 -3.94 -8.09 4.85
CA ASP A 26 -3.75 -6.64 4.92
C ASP A 26 -2.31 -6.22 4.58
N GLY A 27 -1.31 -7.04 4.95
CA GLY A 27 0.09 -6.80 4.56
C GLY A 27 0.29 -6.71 3.04
N THR A 28 -0.45 -7.50 2.27
CA THR A 28 -0.41 -7.44 0.79
C THR A 28 -0.99 -6.13 0.27
N MET A 29 -2.04 -5.62 0.89
CA MET A 29 -2.62 -4.30 0.56
C MET A 29 -1.64 -3.16 0.88
N LEU A 30 -0.97 -3.23 2.03
CA LEU A 30 0.05 -2.25 2.44
C LEU A 30 1.23 -2.26 1.46
N TRP A 31 1.71 -3.45 1.10
CA TRP A 31 2.78 -3.60 0.13
C TRP A 31 2.38 -3.05 -1.25
N ALA A 32 1.17 -3.36 -1.74
CA ALA A 32 0.66 -2.82 -2.99
C ALA A 32 0.58 -1.28 -2.99
N SER A 33 0.17 -0.67 -1.89
CA SER A 33 0.22 0.79 -1.74
C SER A 33 1.64 1.34 -1.71
N HIS A 34 2.56 0.65 -1.03
CA HIS A 34 3.96 1.08 -0.93
C HIS A 34 4.64 1.12 -2.31
N LEU A 35 4.30 0.17 -3.19
CA LEU A 35 4.78 0.16 -4.58
C LEU A 35 4.30 1.37 -5.40
N MET A 36 3.16 1.96 -5.05
CA MET A 36 2.55 3.06 -5.81
C MET A 36 2.86 4.39 -5.14
N THR A 37 3.99 5.01 -5.45
CA THR A 37 4.46 6.24 -4.78
C THR A 37 3.58 7.45 -5.07
N ASN A 38 3.14 7.63 -6.33
CA ASN A 38 2.35 8.79 -6.75
C ASN A 38 0.85 8.48 -6.85
N VAL A 39 0.45 7.88 -7.97
CA VAL A 39 -0.95 7.52 -8.26
C VAL A 39 -1.17 6.07 -7.84
N VAL A 40 -2.22 5.84 -7.05
CA VAL A 40 -2.66 4.49 -6.66
C VAL A 40 -3.90 4.14 -7.48
N PRO A 41 -3.83 3.17 -8.40
CA PRO A 41 -5.01 2.65 -9.09
C PRO A 41 -5.97 2.02 -8.08
N PRO A 42 -7.26 1.83 -8.42
CA PRO A 42 -8.17 1.09 -7.57
C PRO A 42 -7.60 -0.30 -7.21
N VAL A 43 -7.53 -0.57 -5.90
CA VAL A 43 -7.00 -1.83 -5.36
C VAL A 43 -8.14 -2.64 -4.77
N VAL A 44 -8.33 -3.88 -5.26
CA VAL A 44 -9.24 -4.86 -4.67
C VAL A 44 -8.45 -5.96 -3.99
N GLY A 45 -8.78 -6.25 -2.73
CA GLY A 45 -8.11 -7.27 -1.92
C GLY A 45 -8.99 -8.49 -1.70
N PHE A 46 -8.42 -9.68 -1.94
CA PHE A 46 -9.04 -10.98 -1.65
C PHE A 46 -8.26 -11.72 -0.56
N SER A 47 -8.93 -12.05 0.54
CA SER A 47 -8.37 -12.85 1.63
C SER A 47 -8.21 -14.31 1.23
N MET A 48 -7.03 -14.86 1.48
CA MET A 48 -6.72 -16.30 1.31
C MET A 48 -6.80 -17.07 2.64
N GLY A 49 -7.34 -16.43 3.68
CA GLY A 49 -7.47 -16.96 5.04
C GLY A 49 -8.60 -16.23 5.76
N SER A 50 -8.36 -15.75 6.97
CA SER A 50 -9.31 -14.88 7.67
C SER A 50 -9.52 -13.55 6.93
N LEU A 51 -10.74 -13.02 7.01
CA LEU A 51 -11.05 -11.69 6.50
C LEU A 51 -10.25 -10.62 7.26
N GLY A 52 -9.57 -9.73 6.51
CA GLY A 52 -8.78 -8.63 7.05
C GLY A 52 -9.60 -7.35 7.17
N TYR A 53 -8.94 -6.26 7.60
CA TYR A 53 -9.57 -4.93 7.62
C TYR A 53 -9.55 -4.27 6.22
N LEU A 54 -8.51 -4.52 5.43
CA LEU A 54 -8.32 -3.95 4.10
C LEU A 54 -8.77 -4.92 2.99
N THR A 55 -8.68 -6.23 3.21
CA THR A 55 -9.18 -7.25 2.28
C THR A 55 -10.65 -7.54 2.55
N GLN A 56 -11.53 -7.16 1.61
CA GLN A 56 -12.98 -7.15 1.82
C GLN A 56 -13.72 -8.38 1.29
N PHE A 57 -13.05 -9.21 0.49
CA PHE A 57 -13.66 -10.36 -0.19
C PHE A 57 -12.87 -11.62 0.09
N GLU A 58 -13.54 -12.78 0.10
CA GLU A 58 -12.82 -14.05 0.10
C GLU A 58 -12.32 -14.40 -1.30
N VAL A 59 -11.17 -15.07 -1.39
CA VAL A 59 -10.61 -15.52 -2.68
C VAL A 59 -11.56 -16.48 -3.44
N SER A 60 -12.41 -17.19 -2.72
CA SER A 60 -13.47 -18.06 -3.28
C SER A 60 -14.45 -17.27 -4.16
N GLU A 61 -14.69 -16.00 -3.84
CA GLU A 61 -15.63 -15.10 -4.50
C GLU A 61 -15.00 -14.31 -5.67
N MET A 62 -13.67 -14.38 -5.82
CA MET A 62 -12.91 -13.54 -6.74
C MET A 62 -13.48 -13.47 -8.16
N LYS A 63 -13.84 -14.63 -8.74
CA LYS A 63 -14.40 -14.69 -10.10
C LYS A 63 -15.72 -13.94 -10.23
N VAL A 64 -16.56 -13.99 -9.20
CA VAL A 64 -17.87 -13.32 -9.19
C VAL A 64 -17.67 -11.81 -9.00
N VAL A 65 -16.85 -11.42 -8.02
CA VAL A 65 -16.55 -10.02 -7.73
C VAL A 65 -15.93 -9.33 -8.93
N LEU A 66 -14.85 -9.88 -9.50
CA LEU A 66 -14.17 -9.27 -10.66
C LEU A 66 -15.09 -9.13 -11.87
N ARG A 67 -15.90 -10.16 -12.18
CA ARG A 67 -16.89 -10.05 -13.27
C ARG A 67 -17.88 -8.92 -13.02
N ARG A 68 -18.37 -8.80 -11.78
CA ARG A 68 -19.32 -7.74 -11.43
C ARG A 68 -18.68 -6.36 -11.55
N MET A 69 -17.43 -6.21 -11.09
CA MET A 69 -16.69 -4.94 -11.18
C MET A 69 -16.50 -4.49 -12.64
N VAL A 70 -16.17 -5.42 -13.54
CA VAL A 70 -15.99 -5.10 -14.97
C VAL A 70 -17.31 -4.72 -15.66
N HIS A 71 -18.42 -5.41 -15.35
CA HIS A 71 -19.69 -5.19 -16.06
C HIS A 71 -20.55 -4.09 -15.47
N PHE A 72 -20.50 -3.89 -14.16
CA PHE A 72 -21.40 -3.00 -13.41
C PHE A 72 -20.66 -1.89 -12.66
N GLY A 73 -19.32 -1.84 -12.76
CA GLY A 73 -18.50 -0.92 -12.00
C GLY A 73 -18.35 -1.34 -10.52
N PHE A 74 -17.74 -0.45 -9.75
CA PHE A 74 -17.46 -0.66 -8.34
C PHE A 74 -17.50 0.64 -7.57
N SER A 75 -17.84 0.54 -6.28
CA SER A 75 -17.71 1.65 -5.34
C SER A 75 -16.26 1.76 -4.88
N ILE A 76 -15.74 2.97 -4.83
CA ILE A 76 -14.37 3.25 -4.38
C ILE A 76 -14.41 3.79 -2.97
N CYS A 77 -13.56 3.25 -2.10
CA CYS A 77 -13.25 3.83 -0.80
C CYS A 77 -11.87 4.47 -0.88
N LEU A 78 -11.82 5.81 -0.86
CA LEU A 78 -10.56 6.55 -0.83
C LEU A 78 -9.97 6.47 0.58
N ARG A 79 -8.71 6.06 0.67
CA ARG A 79 -7.93 6.05 1.91
C ARG A 79 -6.80 7.05 1.80
N CYS A 80 -6.71 7.95 2.78
CA CYS A 80 -5.61 8.90 2.87
C CYS A 80 -4.30 8.18 3.15
N ARG A 81 -3.19 8.78 2.72
CA ARG A 81 -1.84 8.34 3.07
C ARG A 81 -1.08 9.47 3.72
N LEU A 82 -0.24 9.13 4.68
CA LEU A 82 0.74 10.05 5.24
C LEU A 82 1.95 10.09 4.31
N LYS A 83 2.33 11.30 3.87
CA LYS A 83 3.62 11.54 3.23
C LYS A 83 4.65 11.81 4.32
N VAL A 84 5.65 10.94 4.43
CA VAL A 84 6.67 10.97 5.49
C VAL A 84 8.00 11.35 4.85
N MET A 85 8.67 12.36 5.41
CA MET A 85 9.97 12.83 4.92
C MET A 85 10.97 12.87 6.08
N LEU A 86 12.12 12.23 5.90
CA LEU A 86 13.27 12.39 6.77
C LEU A 86 14.12 13.53 6.23
N VAL A 87 14.24 14.60 7.01
CA VAL A 87 14.93 15.83 6.61
C VAL A 87 16.07 16.10 7.58
N ASP A 88 17.24 16.50 7.06
CA ASP A 88 18.36 16.91 7.90
C ASP A 88 18.26 18.38 8.34
N SER A 89 19.23 18.84 9.13
CA SER A 89 19.27 20.21 9.65
C SER A 89 19.39 21.31 8.60
N HIS A 90 19.70 20.96 7.34
CA HIS A 90 19.85 21.89 6.22
C HIS A 90 18.66 21.79 5.24
N ASP A 91 17.54 21.27 5.71
CA ASP A 91 16.32 21.03 4.92
C ASP A 91 16.51 20.04 3.76
N VAL A 92 17.55 19.19 3.80
CA VAL A 92 17.79 18.18 2.76
C VAL A 92 17.00 16.91 3.08
N ILE A 93 16.12 16.51 2.16
CA ILE A 93 15.37 15.25 2.24
C ILE A 93 16.34 14.07 2.04
N LYS A 94 16.47 13.24 3.07
CA LYS A 94 17.25 11.99 3.05
C LYS A 94 16.43 10.78 2.63
N HIS A 95 15.15 10.79 2.97
CA HIS A 95 14.23 9.71 2.64
C HIS A 95 12.80 10.25 2.53
N GLU A 96 12.04 9.69 1.61
CA GLU A 96 10.62 9.99 1.42
C GLU A 96 9.86 8.68 1.24
N SER A 97 8.73 8.55 1.94
CA SER A 97 7.85 7.39 1.81
C SER A 97 6.39 7.75 2.06
N ASN A 98 5.49 6.83 1.70
CA ASN A 98 4.07 6.93 1.99
C ASN A 98 3.65 5.81 2.94
N ALA A 99 2.82 6.14 3.94
CA ALA A 99 2.23 5.19 4.86
C ALA A 99 0.69 5.25 4.83
N ILE A 100 0.03 4.09 4.75
CA ILE A 100 -1.44 3.99 4.86
C ILE A 100 -1.89 3.95 6.32
N ASN A 101 -1.22 3.16 7.14
CA ASN A 101 -1.64 2.93 8.52
C ASN A 101 -1.05 4.00 9.45
N ASP A 102 0.27 3.99 9.60
CA ASP A 102 0.97 4.71 10.64
C ASP A 102 2.43 4.99 10.27
N CYS A 103 2.98 6.04 10.88
CA CYS A 103 4.40 6.37 10.86
C CYS A 103 4.90 6.36 12.30
N VAL A 104 5.80 5.43 12.62
CA VAL A 104 6.29 5.24 13.98
C VAL A 104 7.72 5.77 14.10
N VAL A 105 7.93 6.64 15.08
CA VAL A 105 9.27 7.07 15.51
C VAL A 105 9.57 6.35 16.81
N ASP A 106 10.61 5.52 16.80
CA ASP A 106 11.01 4.72 17.96
C ASP A 106 12.46 5.01 18.36
N ARG A 107 12.78 4.78 19.64
CA ARG A 107 14.13 4.93 20.20
C ARG A 107 15.14 3.90 19.70
N GLY A 108 14.70 2.94 18.89
CA GLY A 108 15.49 1.81 18.44
C GLY A 108 15.94 0.94 19.62
N PRO A 109 17.15 0.35 19.56
CA PRO A 109 17.60 -0.57 20.59
C PRO A 109 18.02 0.10 21.91
N GLY A 110 18.15 1.43 21.96
CA GLY A 110 18.66 2.13 23.14
C GLY A 110 17.65 2.17 24.28
N SER A 111 18.02 1.80 25.50
CA SER A 111 17.11 1.66 26.66
C SER A 111 16.63 2.97 27.30
N PHE A 112 17.04 4.12 26.78
CA PHE A 112 16.73 5.44 27.34
C PHE A 112 15.55 6.09 26.61
N LEU A 113 14.89 7.04 27.28
CA LEU A 113 13.89 7.89 26.63
C LEU A 113 14.57 8.77 25.57
N THR A 114 14.07 8.72 24.34
CA THR A 114 14.46 9.65 23.29
C THR A 114 13.68 10.94 23.46
N ASN A 115 14.38 12.07 23.45
CA ASN A 115 13.76 13.38 23.37
C ASN A 115 13.68 13.77 21.89
N LEU A 116 12.45 13.96 21.39
CA LEU A 116 12.15 14.33 20.01
C LEU A 116 11.97 15.84 19.89
#